data_AF-A0A353ERK3-F1
#
_entry.id   AF-A0A353ERK3-F1
#
_cell.length_a   1.000
_cell.length_b   1.000
_cell.length_c   1.000
_cell.angle_alpha   90.00
_cell.angle_beta   90.00
_cell.angle_gamma   90.00
#
_symmetry.space_group_name_H-M   'P 1'
#
loop_
_entity.id
_entity.type
_entity.pdbx_description
1 polymer ?
#
loop_
_entity_poly.entity_id
_entity_poly.type
_entity_poly.pdbx_seq_one_letter_code
_entity_poly.pdbx_strand_id
1 'polypeptide(L)'
;MFLKTKEPYQLFFPLGFLWGFMGIGLWILFFFKFLSFYPRTFHAEIMMGGFYLTFATGFLMTAIPRMTGTNLASSTEKITAFIIVVAAFLVSLREPRLYFYAALLLQALFLVFFGGRRFLKRTNSPPPAFVFVGAGFLGLIIGLILMMWGESRLGALLFL
;
A
#
# COMPACT_ATOMS: atom_id res chain seq x y z
N MET A 1 21.41 -8.75 10.01
CA MET A 1 22.17 -7.50 10.32
C MET A 1 21.83 -6.35 9.36
N PHE A 2 21.76 -6.57 8.05
CA PHE A 2 21.51 -5.54 7.02
C PHE A 2 20.22 -4.71 7.18
N LEU A 3 19.06 -5.34 7.43
CA LEU A 3 17.77 -4.61 7.57
C LEU A 3 17.66 -3.75 8.84
N LYS A 4 18.52 -3.98 9.82
CA LYS A 4 18.52 -3.22 11.09
C LYS A 4 18.97 -1.77 10.84
N THR A 5 19.92 -1.57 9.92
CA THR A 5 20.53 -0.26 9.62
C THR A 5 19.84 0.48 8.48
N LYS A 6 19.04 -0.20 7.65
CA LYS A 6 18.30 0.43 6.55
C LYS A 6 17.05 1.15 7.04
N GLU A 7 16.84 2.37 6.57
CA GLU A 7 15.58 3.09 6.79
C GLU A 7 14.46 2.50 5.93
N PRO A 8 13.20 2.48 6.39
CA PRO A 8 12.08 1.95 5.61
C PRO A 8 11.98 2.51 4.19
N TYR A 9 12.09 3.84 4.00
CA TYR A 9 12.04 4.43 2.65
C TYR A 9 13.10 3.86 1.69
N GLN A 10 14.26 3.44 2.19
CA GLN A 10 15.34 2.87 1.35
C GLN A 10 14.99 1.49 0.80
N LEU A 11 14.03 0.80 1.43
CA LEU A 11 13.51 -0.48 0.97
C LEU A 11 12.29 -0.27 0.06
N PHE A 12 11.34 0.56 0.51
CA PHE A 12 10.05 0.68 -0.15
C PHE A 12 10.07 1.63 -1.36
N PHE A 13 10.85 2.71 -1.37
CA PHE A 13 10.83 3.63 -2.52
C PHE A 13 11.36 2.99 -3.82
N PRO A 14 12.48 2.23 -3.81
CA PRO A 14 12.92 1.50 -4.99
C PRO A 14 11.87 0.50 -5.48
N LEU A 15 11.21 -0.21 -4.56
CA LEU A 15 10.13 -1.14 -4.90
C LEU A 15 8.92 -0.41 -5.51
N GLY A 16 8.55 0.74 -4.93
CA GLY A 16 7.51 1.60 -5.48
C GLY A 16 7.86 2.05 -6.90
N PHE A 17 9.08 2.53 -7.15
CA PHE A 17 9.51 2.93 -8.49
C PHE A 17 9.44 1.79 -9.49
N LEU A 18 9.90 0.60 -9.11
CA LEU A 18 9.78 -0.60 -9.94
C LEU A 18 8.33 -0.81 -10.38
N TRP A 19 7.40 -0.75 -9.43
CA TRP A 19 5.98 -0.92 -9.73
C TRP A 19 5.38 0.23 -10.52
N GLY A 20 5.79 1.47 -10.28
CA GLY A 20 5.38 2.63 -11.08
C GLY A 20 5.81 2.47 -12.55
N PHE A 21 7.05 2.04 -12.78
CA PHE A 21 7.53 1.75 -14.13
C PHE A 21 6.77 0.60 -14.78
N MET A 22 6.46 -0.47 -14.04
CA MET A 22 5.62 -1.56 -14.55
C MET A 22 4.22 -1.06 -14.92
N GLY A 23 3.58 -0.27 -14.05
CA GLY A 23 2.25 0.28 -14.26
C GLY A 23 2.18 1.16 -15.51
N ILE A 24 3.13 2.09 -15.68
CA ILE A 24 3.23 2.92 -16.89
C ILE A 24 3.57 2.07 -18.12
N GLY A 25 4.47 1.10 -17.96
CA GLY A 25 4.90 0.19 -19.01
C GLY A 25 3.76 -0.59 -19.65
N LEU A 26 2.70 -0.92 -18.89
CA LEU A 26 1.51 -1.56 -19.46
C LEU A 26 0.87 -0.75 -20.60
N TRP A 27 0.78 0.57 -20.46
CA TRP A 27 0.22 1.43 -21.50
C TRP A 27 1.12 1.51 -22.72
N ILE A 28 2.43 1.57 -22.51
CA ILE A 28 3.42 1.57 -23.59
C ILE A 28 3.30 0.26 -24.38
N LEU A 29 3.29 -0.88 -23.68
CA LEU A 29 3.15 -2.20 -24.31
C LEU A 29 1.81 -2.35 -25.04
N PHE A 30 0.71 -1.82 -24.48
CA PHE A 30 -0.60 -1.82 -25.15
C PHE A 30 -0.60 -0.95 -26.40
N PHE A 31 0.00 0.24 -26.36
CA PHE A 31 0.11 1.14 -27.52
C PHE A 31 0.83 0.46 -28.69
N PHE A 32 1.95 -0.21 -28.42
CA PHE A 32 2.73 -0.97 -29.40
C PHE A 32 2.15 -2.36 -29.74
N LYS A 33 0.93 -2.68 -29.28
CA LYS A 33 0.24 -3.95 -29.56
C LYS A 33 0.96 -5.21 -29.05
N PHE A 34 1.86 -5.07 -28.07
CA PHE A 34 2.44 -6.21 -27.36
C PHE A 34 1.47 -6.84 -26.35
N LEU A 35 0.43 -6.12 -25.93
CA LEU A 35 -0.66 -6.66 -25.11
C LEU A 35 -1.94 -6.80 -25.95
N SER A 36 -2.55 -7.98 -25.89
CA SER A 36 -3.83 -8.28 -26.56
C SER A 36 -5.07 -7.82 -25.78
N PHE A 37 -4.89 -7.40 -24.52
CA PHE A 37 -5.96 -6.96 -23.62
C PHE A 37 -5.76 -5.50 -23.22
N TYR A 38 -6.87 -4.82 -22.90
CA TYR A 38 -6.85 -3.44 -22.41
C TYR A 38 -6.43 -3.39 -20.92
N PRO A 39 -5.28 -2.80 -20.56
CA PRO A 39 -4.66 -2.99 -19.25
C PRO A 39 -5.23 -2.09 -18.13
N ARG A 40 -6.40 -1.47 -18.33
CA ARG A 40 -6.93 -0.43 -17.42
C ARG A 40 -6.94 -0.86 -15.96
N THR A 41 -7.54 -2.01 -15.64
CA THR A 41 -7.70 -2.47 -14.25
C THR A 41 -6.33 -2.76 -13.64
N PHE A 42 -5.51 -3.53 -14.35
CA PHE A 42 -4.19 -3.93 -13.86
C PHE A 42 -3.24 -2.73 -13.68
N HIS A 43 -3.32 -1.74 -14.58
CA HIS A 43 -2.63 -0.47 -14.42
C HIS A 43 -3.07 0.27 -13.16
N ALA A 44 -4.38 0.44 -12.95
CA ALA A 44 -4.90 1.14 -11.78
C ALA A 44 -4.46 0.47 -10.46
N GLU A 45 -4.50 -0.86 -10.40
CA GLU A 45 -4.08 -1.64 -9.23
C GLU A 45 -2.58 -1.50 -8.93
N ILE A 46 -1.73 -1.65 -9.96
CA ILE A 46 -0.28 -1.45 -9.80
C ILE A 46 0.03 -0.01 -9.41
N MET A 47 -0.66 1.00 -9.95
CA MET A 47 -0.40 2.39 -9.60
C MET A 47 -0.85 2.72 -8.16
N MET A 48 -2.01 2.23 -7.73
CA MET A 48 -2.57 2.55 -6.41
C MET A 48 -1.97 1.69 -5.30
N GLY A 49 -2.04 0.37 -5.43
CA GLY A 49 -1.57 -0.58 -4.43
C GLY A 49 -0.08 -0.85 -4.54
N GLY A 50 0.40 -0.99 -5.78
CA GLY A 50 1.82 -1.14 -6.05
C GLY A 50 2.55 0.16 -5.69
N PHE A 51 2.62 1.10 -6.62
CA PHE A 51 3.39 2.33 -6.48
C PHE A 51 3.00 3.17 -5.26
N TYR A 52 1.78 3.71 -5.20
CA TYR A 52 1.42 4.73 -4.22
C TYR A 52 1.44 4.24 -2.77
N LEU A 53 0.76 3.11 -2.47
CA LEU A 53 0.73 2.57 -1.10
C LEU A 53 2.11 2.11 -0.61
N THR A 54 2.99 1.69 -1.50
CA THR A 54 4.38 1.33 -1.15
C THR A 54 5.21 2.55 -0.78
N PHE A 55 5.09 3.64 -1.54
CA PHE A 55 5.69 4.91 -1.14
C PHE A 55 5.12 5.38 0.19
N ALA A 56 3.80 5.32 0.38
CA ALA A 56 3.18 5.67 1.65
C ALA A 56 3.70 4.78 2.80
N THR A 57 3.89 3.48 2.58
CA THR A 57 4.47 2.54 3.55
C THR A 57 5.88 2.98 3.95
N GLY A 58 6.76 3.21 2.98
CA GLY A 58 8.12 3.67 3.23
C GLY A 58 8.18 5.00 3.96
N PHE A 59 7.36 5.95 3.52
CA PHE A 59 7.27 7.28 4.11
C PHE A 59 6.79 7.20 5.57
N LEU A 60 5.65 6.56 5.84
CA LEU A 60 5.04 6.53 7.17
C LEU A 60 5.87 5.71 8.16
N MET A 61 6.43 4.58 7.75
CA MET A 61 7.29 3.79 8.62
C MET A 61 8.60 4.51 9.00
N THR A 62 9.07 5.43 8.16
CA THR A 62 10.20 6.31 8.48
C THR A 62 9.77 7.54 9.29
N ALA A 63 8.69 8.21 8.87
CA ALA A 63 8.30 9.52 9.39
C ALA A 63 7.64 9.43 10.76
N ILE A 64 6.73 8.46 10.97
CA ILE A 64 5.95 8.38 12.22
C ILE A 64 6.86 8.25 13.45
N PRO A 65 7.82 7.30 13.52
CA PRO A 65 8.67 7.18 14.69
C PRO A 65 9.44 8.47 15.03
N ARG A 66 9.89 9.19 13.99
CA ARG A 66 10.64 10.44 14.14
C ARG A 66 9.75 11.56 14.65
N MET A 67 8.56 11.71 14.06
CA MET A 67 7.58 12.74 14.45
C MET A 67 7.00 12.50 15.85
N THR A 68 6.87 11.25 16.27
CA THR A 68 6.35 10.91 17.61
C THR A 68 7.45 10.74 18.66
N GLY A 69 8.73 10.79 18.29
CA GLY A 69 9.85 10.56 19.21
C GLY A 69 9.89 9.13 19.79
N THR A 70 9.47 8.14 19.00
CA THR A 70 9.41 6.73 19.41
C THR A 70 10.44 5.87 18.67
N ASN A 71 10.57 4.61 19.10
CA ASN A 71 11.47 3.65 18.48
C ASN A 71 11.21 3.51 16.96
N LEU A 72 12.30 3.56 16.19
CA LEU A 72 12.30 3.35 14.74
C LEU A 72 11.68 1.99 14.38
N ALA A 73 11.27 1.84 13.12
CA ALA A 73 10.74 0.57 12.63
C ALA A 73 11.77 -0.56 12.85
N SER A 74 11.33 -1.63 13.49
CA SER A 74 12.10 -2.85 13.69
C SER A 74 12.27 -3.62 12.38
N SER A 75 13.23 -4.54 12.33
CA SER A 75 13.41 -5.41 11.16
C SER A 75 12.17 -6.24 10.87
N THR A 76 11.48 -6.73 11.91
CA THR A 76 10.25 -7.51 11.76
C THR A 76 9.14 -6.67 11.13
N GLU A 77 8.91 -5.44 11.61
CA GLU A 77 7.90 -4.54 11.02
C GLU A 77 8.19 -4.26 9.54
N LYS A 78 9.47 -4.05 9.18
CA LYS A 78 9.88 -3.84 7.77
C LYS A 78 9.61 -5.08 6.92
N ILE A 79 9.98 -6.26 7.39
CA ILE A 79 9.78 -7.54 6.68
C ILE A 79 8.29 -7.82 6.51
N THR A 80 7.49 -7.64 7.57
CA THR A 80 6.04 -7.84 7.51
C THR A 80 5.40 -6.94 6.45
N ALA A 81 5.66 -5.63 6.49
CA ALA A 81 5.15 -4.71 5.49
C ALA A 81 5.63 -5.05 4.07
N PHE A 82 6.90 -5.43 3.91
CA PHE A 82 7.46 -5.84 2.62
C PHE A 82 6.76 -7.08 2.06
N ILE A 83 6.55 -8.11 2.88
CA ILE A 83 5.87 -9.33 2.47
C ILE A 83 4.44 -9.04 2.04
N ILE A 84 3.67 -8.27 2.82
CA ILE A 84 2.28 -7.95 2.49
C ILE A 84 2.20 -7.20 1.16
N VAL A 85 3.06 -6.20 0.99
CA VAL A 85 3.15 -5.38 -0.22
C VAL A 85 3.48 -6.26 -1.43
N VAL A 86 4.54 -7.07 -1.38
CA VAL A 86 4.91 -7.99 -2.48
C VAL A 86 3.81 -9.02 -2.73
N ALA A 87 3.18 -9.56 -1.69
CA ALA A 87 2.06 -10.49 -1.83
C ALA A 87 0.87 -9.83 -2.54
N ALA A 88 0.54 -8.57 -2.22
CA ALA A 88 -0.50 -7.81 -2.90
C ALA A 88 -0.22 -7.73 -4.41
N PHE A 89 1.02 -7.39 -4.80
CA PHE A 89 1.40 -7.39 -6.22
C PHE A 89 1.22 -8.79 -6.86
N LEU A 90 1.69 -9.85 -6.22
CA LEU A 90 1.59 -11.20 -6.78
C LEU A 90 0.14 -11.66 -6.97
N VAL A 91 -0.76 -11.34 -6.02
CA VAL A 91 -2.19 -11.68 -6.16
C VAL A 91 -2.91 -10.80 -7.18
N SER A 92 -2.43 -9.58 -7.45
CA SER A 92 -2.97 -8.73 -8.52
C SER A 92 -2.78 -9.30 -9.93
N LEU A 93 -1.95 -10.35 -10.08
CA LEU A 93 -1.77 -11.03 -11.37
C LEU A 93 -2.91 -12.00 -11.69
N ARG A 94 -3.85 -12.23 -10.76
CA ARG A 94 -4.90 -13.25 -10.88
C ARG A 94 -6.27 -12.70 -10.49
N GLU A 95 -7.29 -13.31 -11.07
CA GLU A 95 -8.67 -13.16 -10.60
C GLU A 95 -8.96 -14.19 -9.50
N PRO A 96 -9.88 -13.89 -8.56
CA PRO A 96 -10.62 -12.64 -8.37
C PRO A 96 -9.79 -11.54 -7.69
N ARG A 97 -10.10 -10.27 -7.98
CA ARG A 97 -9.42 -9.09 -7.38
C ARG A 97 -9.63 -8.92 -5.88
N LEU A 98 -10.59 -9.65 -5.30
CA LEU A 98 -10.84 -9.66 -3.85
C LEU A 98 -9.57 -9.84 -3.02
N TYR A 99 -8.68 -10.75 -3.43
CA TYR A 99 -7.44 -11.04 -2.69
C TYR A 99 -6.45 -9.87 -2.74
N PHE A 100 -6.42 -9.12 -3.84
CA PHE A 100 -5.61 -7.91 -3.96
C PHE A 100 -6.10 -6.83 -2.98
N TYR A 101 -7.40 -6.52 -2.99
CA TYR A 101 -7.95 -5.52 -2.08
C TYR A 101 -7.83 -5.94 -0.60
N ALA A 102 -7.98 -7.24 -0.31
CA ALA A 102 -7.74 -7.77 1.04
C ALA A 102 -6.28 -7.58 1.50
N ALA A 103 -5.30 -7.79 0.61
CA ALA A 103 -3.90 -7.56 0.91
C ALA A 103 -3.59 -6.07 1.13
N LEU A 104 -4.17 -5.17 0.33
CA LEU A 104 -4.05 -3.72 0.55
C LEU A 104 -4.70 -3.29 1.87
N LEU A 105 -5.84 -3.87 2.23
CA LEU A 105 -6.52 -3.60 3.49
C LEU A 105 -5.66 -4.06 4.67
N LEU A 106 -5.07 -5.25 4.58
CA LEU A 106 -4.13 -5.75 5.57
C LEU A 106 -2.92 -4.80 5.73
N GLN A 107 -2.36 -4.30 4.63
CA GLN A 107 -1.27 -3.32 4.66
C GLN A 107 -1.70 -2.01 5.33
N ALA A 108 -2.90 -1.51 5.00
CA ALA A 108 -3.45 -0.31 5.61
C ALA A 108 -3.65 -0.47 7.13
N LEU A 109 -4.27 -1.58 7.55
CA LEU A 109 -4.48 -1.90 8.96
C LEU A 109 -3.15 -2.09 9.71
N PHE A 110 -2.16 -2.72 9.09
CA PHE A 110 -0.81 -2.82 9.63
C PHE A 110 -0.20 -1.44 9.89
N LEU A 111 -0.29 -0.51 8.92
CA LEU A 111 0.23 0.85 9.08
C LEU A 111 -0.54 1.67 10.13
N VAL A 112 -1.86 1.53 10.18
CA VAL A 112 -2.71 2.15 11.23
C VAL A 112 -2.31 1.63 12.60
N PHE A 113 -2.11 0.32 12.76
CA PHE A 113 -1.65 -0.27 14.02
C PHE A 113 -0.23 0.18 14.38
N PHE A 114 0.70 0.13 13.42
CA PHE A 114 2.09 0.58 13.57
C PHE A 114 2.15 2.05 14.02
N GLY A 115 1.38 2.90 13.36
CA GLY A 115 1.34 4.34 13.61
C GLY A 115 0.59 4.68 14.90
N GLY A 116 -0.59 4.09 15.11
CA GLY A 116 -1.42 4.29 16.29
C GLY A 116 -0.68 3.92 17.58
N ARG A 117 0.01 2.77 17.61
CA ARG A 117 0.85 2.38 18.75
C ARG A 117 1.93 3.41 19.10
N ARG A 118 2.54 4.02 18.09
CA ARG A 118 3.58 5.05 18.27
C ARG A 118 2.99 6.39 18.63
N PHE A 119 1.81 6.72 18.12
CA PHE A 119 1.09 7.92 18.48
C PHE A 119 0.62 7.90 19.93
N LEU A 120 0.15 6.76 20.43
CA LEU A 120 -0.25 6.58 21.83
C LEU A 120 0.94 6.66 22.81
N LYS A 121 2.14 6.28 22.35
CA LYS A 121 3.38 6.33 23.15
C LYS A 121 4.27 7.53 22.80
N ARG A 122 3.72 8.55 22.15
CA ARG A 122 4.49 9.68 21.63
C ARG A 122 5.12 10.50 22.76
N THR A 123 6.36 10.90 22.56
CA THR A 123 7.07 11.88 23.41
C THR A 123 7.11 13.26 22.76
N ASN A 124 6.95 13.30 21.43
CA ASN A 124 6.82 14.52 20.64
C ASN A 124 5.41 14.62 20.04
N SER A 125 4.92 15.84 19.88
CA SER A 125 3.67 16.11 19.16
C SER A 125 3.95 16.14 17.65
N PRO A 126 3.30 15.29 16.83
CA PRO A 126 3.39 15.40 15.38
C PRO A 126 2.87 16.76 14.90
N PRO A 127 3.30 17.22 13.71
CA PRO A 127 2.80 18.45 13.12
C PRO A 127 1.27 18.41 12.97
N PRO A 128 0.56 19.55 13.07
CA PRO A 128 -0.91 19.59 12.94
C PRO A 128 -1.43 18.94 11.65
N ALA A 129 -0.71 19.10 10.54
CA ALA A 129 -1.03 18.48 9.26
C ALA A 129 -1.05 16.94 9.30
N PHE A 130 -0.48 16.31 10.33
CA PHE A 130 -0.48 14.86 10.48
C PHE A 130 -1.91 14.27 10.64
N VAL A 131 -2.90 15.09 11.01
CA VAL A 131 -4.32 14.71 11.00
C VAL A 131 -4.79 14.21 9.62
N PHE A 132 -4.23 14.75 8.53
CA PHE A 132 -4.59 14.35 7.17
C PHE A 132 -4.15 12.92 6.84
N VAL A 133 -3.14 12.38 7.54
CA VAL A 133 -2.78 10.96 7.43
C VAL A 133 -3.93 10.08 7.90
N GLY A 134 -4.60 10.47 9.00
CA GLY A 134 -5.79 9.77 9.51
C GLY A 134 -6.95 9.81 8.51
N ALA A 135 -7.25 11.00 7.97
CA ALA A 135 -8.26 11.14 6.92
C ALA A 135 -7.94 10.31 5.67
N GLY A 136 -6.67 10.28 5.25
CA GLY A 136 -6.20 9.45 4.14
C GLY A 136 -6.42 7.96 4.38
N PHE A 137 -6.14 7.45 5.59
CA PHE A 137 -6.42 6.05 5.94
C PHE A 137 -7.91 5.73 5.99
N LEU A 138 -8.74 6.65 6.49
CA LEU A 138 -10.20 6.47 6.46
C LEU A 138 -10.70 6.32 5.02
N GLY A 139 -10.30 7.23 4.13
CA GLY A 139 -10.65 7.16 2.71
C GLY A 139 -10.14 5.86 2.05
N LEU A 140 -8.89 5.48 2.32
CA LEU A 140 -8.30 4.24 1.81
C LEU A 140 -9.10 3.00 2.27
N ILE A 141 -9.39 2.88 3.56
CA ILE A 141 -10.08 1.72 4.14
C ILE A 141 -11.52 1.63 3.62
N ILE A 142 -12.25 2.76 3.59
CA ILE A 142 -13.61 2.80 3.03
C ILE A 142 -13.59 2.38 1.57
N GLY A 143 -12.68 2.94 0.77
CA GLY A 143 -12.53 2.60 -0.64
C GLY A 143 -12.26 1.10 -0.85
N LEU A 144 -11.34 0.51 -0.07
CA LEU A 144 -11.04 -0.91 -0.16
C LEU A 144 -12.23 -1.80 0.22
N ILE A 145 -12.99 -1.44 1.26
CA ILE A 145 -14.21 -2.17 1.64
C ILE A 145 -15.24 -2.14 0.51
N LEU A 146 -15.45 -0.97 -0.10
CA LEU A 146 -16.38 -0.81 -1.23
C LEU A 146 -15.94 -1.64 -2.44
N MET A 147 -14.65 -1.64 -2.77
CA MET A 147 -14.10 -2.44 -3.88
C MET A 147 -14.24 -3.95 -3.60
N MET A 148 -13.95 -4.40 -2.37
CA MET A 148 -14.17 -5.79 -1.97
C MET A 148 -15.64 -6.20 -2.02
N TRP A 149 -16.55 -5.30 -1.65
CA TRP A 149 -17.99 -5.55 -1.75
C TRP A 149 -18.44 -5.67 -3.21
N GLY A 150 -17.94 -4.81 -4.11
CA GLY A 150 -18.19 -4.91 -5.54
C GLY A 150 -17.73 -6.24 -6.15
N GLU A 151 -16.60 -6.79 -5.69
CA GLU A 151 -16.07 -8.09 -6.11
C GLU A 151 -16.79 -9.30 -5.47
N SER A 152 -17.64 -9.08 -4.46
CA SER A 152 -18.35 -10.15 -3.78
C SER A 152 -19.54 -10.65 -4.60
N ARG A 153 -19.96 -11.92 -4.39
CA ARG A 153 -21.15 -12.50 -5.03
C ARG A 153 -22.42 -11.65 -4.81
N LEU A 154 -22.53 -10.94 -3.68
CA LEU A 154 -23.63 -10.03 -3.40
C LEU A 154 -23.57 -8.75 -4.24
N GLY A 155 -22.37 -8.19 -4.44
CA GLY A 155 -22.18 -7.04 -5.33
C GLY A 155 -22.57 -7.38 -6.77
N ALA A 156 -22.15 -8.55 -7.25
CA ALA A 156 -22.53 -9.04 -8.57
C ALA A 156 -24.06 -9.23 -8.74
N LEU A 157 -24.80 -9.56 -7.68
CA LEU A 157 -26.26 -9.76 -7.72
C LEU A 157 -27.08 -8.47 -7.54
N LEU A 158 -26.50 -7.41 -6.97
CA LEU A 158 -27.20 -6.14 -6.71
C LEU A 158 -26.98 -5.08 -7.79
N PHE A 159 -25.96 -5.24 -8.62
CA PHE A 159 -25.58 -4.29 -9.68
C PHE A 159 -25.67 -4.89 -11.11
N LEU A 160 -26.31 -6.05 -11.25
CA LEU A 160 -26.80 -6.64 -12.51
C LEU A 160 -28.34 -6.63 -12.48
#